data_AF-A0A7X9XFQ8-F1
#
_entry.id   AF-A0A7X9XFQ8-F1
#
_cell.length_a   1.000
_cell.length_b   1.000
_cell.length_c   1.000
_cell.angle_alpha   90.00
_cell.angle_beta   90.00
_cell.angle_gamma   90.00
#
_symmetry.space_group_name_H-M   'P 1'
#
loop_
_entity.id
_entity.type
_entity.pdbx_description
1 polymer ?
#
loop_
_entity_poly.entity_id
_entity_poly.type
_entity_poly.pdbx_seq_one_letter_code
_entity_poly.pdbx_strand_id
1 'polypeptide(L)'
;MDNIPCNEFLLVMPNGDCKGFNDLKEAKAYINIYYERKIDEDVDEHGYNDFTDIGGGDARHNICTQLGVEEGKCEVYNMDEFIKKLEGELVFDNEKNEIISKLMEDHLDINLYNYNLDMILADMDSIDMMEPYGEMS
;
A
#
# COMPACT_ATOMS: atom_id res chain seq x y z
N MET A 1 19.72 -22.11 -3.22
CA MET A 1 18.72 -21.54 -4.13
C MET A 1 18.61 -20.11 -3.70
N ASP A 2 18.91 -19.16 -4.58
CA ASP A 2 18.56 -17.76 -4.31
C ASP A 2 17.03 -17.73 -4.30
N ASN A 3 16.47 -17.54 -3.11
CA ASN A 3 15.04 -17.48 -2.88
C ASN A 3 14.59 -16.08 -3.34
N ILE A 4 14.39 -15.92 -4.64
CA ILE A 4 13.96 -14.67 -5.24
C ILE A 4 12.42 -14.64 -5.18
N PRO A 5 11.82 -13.61 -4.57
CA PRO A 5 10.36 -13.49 -4.51
C PRO A 5 9.76 -13.34 -5.91
N CYS A 6 8.53 -13.85 -6.07
CA CYS A 6 7.76 -13.73 -7.31
C CYS A 6 7.36 -12.28 -7.63
N ASN A 7 7.40 -11.40 -6.63
CA ASN A 7 7.01 -10.00 -6.67
C ASN A 7 8.18 -9.12 -6.23
N GLU A 8 8.52 -8.10 -7.01
CA GLU A 8 9.58 -7.14 -6.67
C GLU A 8 9.15 -6.14 -5.58
N PHE A 9 7.85 -5.82 -5.53
CA PHE A 9 7.30 -4.78 -4.68
C PHE A 9 6.14 -5.31 -3.83
N LEU A 10 6.08 -4.84 -2.58
CA LEU A 10 5.01 -5.09 -1.64
C LEU A 10 4.20 -3.80 -1.45
N LEU A 11 2.93 -3.81 -1.84
CA LEU A 11 1.96 -2.79 -1.48
C LEU A 11 1.27 -3.18 -0.17
N VAL A 12 1.30 -2.29 0.81
CA VAL A 12 0.58 -2.39 2.08
C VAL A 12 -0.58 -1.41 2.06
N MET A 13 -1.78 -1.93 2.17
CA MET A 13 -3.01 -1.15 2.25
C MET A 13 -3.20 -0.60 3.68
N PRO A 14 -3.99 0.46 3.88
CA PRO A 14 -4.18 1.05 5.21
C PRO A 14 -4.75 0.07 6.27
N ASN A 15 -5.55 -0.90 5.83
CA ASN A 15 -6.11 -1.97 6.67
C ASN A 15 -5.12 -3.13 6.94
N GLY A 16 -3.88 -3.04 6.47
CA GLY A 16 -2.82 -4.03 6.63
C GLY A 16 -2.78 -5.11 5.54
N ASP A 17 -3.76 -5.15 4.63
CA ASP A 17 -3.76 -6.12 3.52
C ASP A 17 -2.61 -5.84 2.57
N CYS A 18 -1.98 -6.90 2.08
CA CYS A 18 -0.85 -6.80 1.18
C CYS A 18 -1.16 -7.27 -0.23
N LYS A 19 -0.47 -6.67 -1.19
CA LYS A 19 -0.43 -7.12 -2.59
C LYS A 19 1.00 -7.08 -3.13
N GLY A 20 1.32 -8.06 -3.97
CA GLY A 20 2.59 -8.12 -4.70
C GLY A 20 2.47 -7.51 -6.08
N PHE A 21 3.53 -6.84 -6.52
CA PHE A 21 3.66 -6.33 -7.87
C PHE A 21 5.08 -6.54 -8.39
N ASN A 22 5.21 -6.74 -9.70
CA ASN A 22 6.50 -6.76 -10.38
C ASN A 22 6.87 -5.42 -11.04
N ASP A 23 5.91 -4.49 -11.15
CA ASP A 23 6.12 -3.16 -11.70
C ASP A 23 5.50 -2.10 -10.78
N LEU A 24 6.26 -1.06 -10.44
CA LEU A 24 5.76 0.11 -9.71
C LEU A 24 4.60 0.80 -10.41
N LYS A 25 4.53 0.76 -11.75
CA LYS A 25 3.40 1.32 -12.50
C LYS A 25 2.10 0.59 -12.21
N GLU A 26 2.15 -0.73 -12.06
CA GLU A 26 0.98 -1.54 -11.71
C GLU A 26 0.54 -1.26 -10.27
N ALA A 27 1.50 -1.18 -9.34
CA ALA A 27 1.23 -0.79 -7.96
C ALA A 27 0.58 0.61 -7.89
N LYS A 28 1.12 1.58 -8.62
CA LYS A 28 0.57 2.95 -8.70
C LYS A 28 -0.83 2.97 -9.32
N ALA A 29 -1.06 2.24 -10.40
CA ALA A 29 -2.38 2.14 -11.02
C ALA A 29 -3.40 1.54 -10.04
N TYR A 30 -3.01 0.53 -9.27
CA TYR A 30 -3.84 -0.07 -8.23
C TYR A 30 -4.20 0.94 -7.13
N ILE A 31 -3.21 1.67 -6.60
CA ILE A 31 -3.42 2.71 -5.58
C ILE A 31 -4.39 3.79 -6.09
N ASN A 32 -4.21 4.25 -7.32
CA ASN A 32 -5.10 5.25 -7.93
C ASN A 32 -6.55 4.73 -8.02
N ILE A 33 -6.75 3.48 -8.46
CA ILE A 33 -8.08 2.88 -8.52
C ILE A 33 -8.70 2.74 -7.12
N TYR A 34 -7.90 2.39 -6.11
CA TYR A 34 -8.37 2.30 -4.73
C TYR A 34 -8.87 3.65 -4.21
N TYR A 35 -8.08 4.71 -4.38
CA TYR A 35 -8.49 6.05 -3.93
C TYR A 35 -9.66 6.63 -4.71
N GLU A 36 -9.73 6.44 -6.04
CA GLU A 36 -10.89 6.88 -6.83
C GLU A 36 -12.18 6.19 -6.38
N ARG A 37 -12.14 4.88 -6.07
CA ARG A 37 -13.30 4.18 -5.49
C ARG A 37 -13.71 4.71 -4.13
N LYS A 38 -12.73 4.98 -3.25
CA LYS A 38 -12.99 5.57 -1.93
C LYS A 38 -13.59 6.97 -2.03
N ILE A 39 -13.10 7.78 -2.97
CA ILE A 39 -13.67 9.10 -3.26
C ILE A 39 -15.12 8.98 -3.74
N ASP A 40 -15.40 8.07 -4.67
CA ASP A 40 -16.77 7.84 -5.16
C ASP A 40 -17.70 7.41 -4.01
N GLU A 41 -17.25 6.50 -3.13
CA GLU A 41 -17.99 6.07 -1.94
C GLU A 41 -18.27 7.22 -0.97
N ASP A 42 -17.26 8.05 -0.66
CA ASP A 42 -17.39 9.21 0.24
C ASP A 42 -18.34 10.28 -0.33
N VAL A 43 -18.28 10.53 -1.64
CA VAL A 43 -19.15 11.50 -2.34
C VAL A 43 -20.61 11.06 -2.26
N ASP A 44 -20.86 9.77 -2.50
CA ASP A 44 -22.20 9.18 -2.44
C ASP A 44 -22.76 9.18 -1.00
N GLU A 45 -21.93 8.93 0.01
CA GLU A 45 -22.35 8.89 1.43
C GLU A 45 -22.59 10.29 2.03
N HIS A 46 -21.74 11.27 1.71
CA HIS A 46 -21.78 12.60 2.32
C HIS A 46 -22.56 13.64 1.52
N GLY A 47 -23.07 13.28 0.32
CA GLY A 47 -23.90 14.16 -0.48
C GLY A 47 -23.18 15.43 -0.95
N TYR A 48 -21.87 15.33 -1.21
CA TYR A 48 -21.08 16.42 -1.80
C TYR A 48 -21.50 16.62 -3.26
N ASN A 49 -22.60 17.35 -3.47
CA ASN A 49 -23.06 17.81 -4.80
C ASN A 49 -22.10 18.82 -5.46
N ASP A 50 -20.98 19.18 -4.83
CA ASP A 50 -20.19 20.39 -5.13
C ASP A 50 -18.85 20.12 -5.84
N PHE A 51 -18.64 18.90 -6.36
CA PHE A 51 -17.44 18.56 -7.14
C PHE A 51 -17.33 19.32 -8.48
N THR A 52 -18.40 19.99 -8.90
CA THR A 52 -18.44 20.77 -10.14
C THR A 52 -17.99 22.23 -9.95
N ASP A 53 -18.00 22.78 -8.73
CA ASP A 53 -17.81 24.23 -8.50
C ASP A 53 -16.44 24.61 -7.91
N ILE A 54 -15.69 23.67 -7.34
CA ILE A 54 -14.29 23.87 -6.91
C ILE A 54 -13.44 22.90 -7.76
N GLY A 55 -12.64 23.44 -8.68
CA GLY A 55 -11.88 22.68 -9.68
C GLY A 55 -11.36 21.35 -9.15
N GLY A 56 -11.87 20.24 -9.69
CA GLY A 56 -11.83 18.88 -9.11
C GLY A 56 -10.45 18.25 -8.83
N GLY A 57 -9.36 19.01 -8.92
CA GLY A 57 -8.05 18.64 -8.36
C GLY A 57 -7.94 18.93 -6.87
N ASP A 58 -8.47 20.07 -6.39
CA ASP A 58 -8.34 20.48 -4.98
C ASP A 58 -9.21 19.63 -4.05
N ALA A 59 -10.43 19.29 -4.49
CA ALA A 59 -11.32 18.40 -3.73
C ALA A 59 -10.74 16.98 -3.60
N ARG A 60 -10.16 16.44 -4.68
CA ARG A 60 -9.51 15.11 -4.66
C ARG A 60 -8.28 15.10 -3.76
N HIS A 61 -7.44 16.13 -3.83
CA HIS A 61 -6.30 16.26 -2.93
C HIS A 61 -6.72 16.30 -1.46
N ASN A 62 -7.78 17.06 -1.14
CA ASN A 62 -8.30 17.15 0.22
C ASN A 62 -8.87 15.82 0.71
N ILE A 63 -9.64 15.10 -0.10
CA ILE A 63 -10.19 13.79 0.28
C ILE A 63 -9.08 12.76 0.44
N CYS A 64 -8.13 12.64 -0.49
CA CYS A 64 -7.00 11.72 -0.33
C CYS A 64 -6.14 12.06 0.90
N THR A 65 -5.97 13.35 1.20
CA THR A 65 -5.27 13.79 2.41
C THR A 65 -6.05 13.43 3.66
N GLN A 66 -7.38 13.65 3.68
CA GLN A 66 -8.25 13.32 4.80
C GLN A 66 -8.33 11.81 5.02
N LEU A 67 -8.54 11.01 3.97
CA LEU A 67 -8.48 9.55 4.01
C LEU A 67 -7.12 9.05 4.50
N GLY A 68 -6.03 9.67 4.04
CA GLY A 68 -4.69 9.35 4.53
C GLY A 68 -4.49 9.63 6.03
N VAL A 69 -5.24 10.57 6.61
CA VAL A 69 -5.24 10.88 8.05
C VAL A 69 -6.20 9.98 8.82
N GLU A 70 -7.36 9.66 8.26
CA GLU A 70 -8.44 8.93 8.93
C GLU A 70 -8.28 7.41 8.84
N GLU A 71 -7.94 6.89 7.66
CA GLU A 71 -7.81 5.45 7.39
C GLU A 71 -6.35 4.99 7.30
N GLY A 72 -5.41 5.90 7.04
CA GLY A 72 -4.01 5.61 6.76
C GLY A 72 -3.68 5.65 5.27
N LYS A 73 -2.40 5.51 4.92
CA LYS A 73 -1.92 5.61 3.54
C LYS A 73 -1.54 4.25 2.97
N CYS A 74 -1.73 4.10 1.66
CA CYS A 74 -1.12 3.00 0.92
C CYS A 74 0.40 3.24 0.87
N GLU A 75 1.19 2.23 1.23
CA GLU A 75 2.65 2.30 1.24
C GLU A 75 3.25 1.19 0.41
N VAL A 76 4.30 1.48 -0.36
CA VAL A 76 4.98 0.48 -1.19
C VAL A 76 6.40 0.30 -0.71
N TYR A 77 6.83 -0.95 -0.57
CA TYR A 77 8.15 -1.33 -0.11
C TYR A 77 8.83 -2.27 -1.11
N ASN A 78 10.16 -2.32 -1.08
CA ASN A 78 10.89 -3.36 -1.80
C ASN A 78 10.69 -4.72 -1.10
N MET A 79 10.26 -5.74 -1.86
CA MET A 79 9.94 -7.05 -1.30
C MET A 79 11.17 -7.74 -0.70
N ASP A 80 12.32 -7.68 -1.39
CA ASP A 80 13.56 -8.28 -0.93
C ASP A 80 14.05 -7.65 0.38
N GLU A 81 13.95 -6.33 0.50
CA GLU A 81 14.32 -5.63 1.74
C GLU A 81 13.39 -6.01 2.89
N PHE A 82 12.08 -6.12 2.63
CA PHE A 82 11.12 -6.53 3.64
C PHE A 82 11.39 -7.96 4.14
N ILE A 83 11.63 -8.91 3.22
CA ILE A 83 11.97 -10.29 3.56
C ILE A 83 13.27 -10.35 4.39
N LYS A 84 14.32 -9.63 3.97
CA LYS A 84 15.60 -9.59 4.73
C LYS A 84 15.41 -9.05 6.14
N LYS A 85 14.54 -8.06 6.30
CA LYS A 85 14.24 -7.47 7.60
C LYS A 85 13.47 -8.42 8.50
N LEU A 86 12.45 -9.09 7.94
CA LEU A 86 11.72 -10.16 8.62
C LEU A 86 12.66 -11.28 9.10
N GLU A 87 13.63 -11.67 8.26
CA GLU A 87 14.61 -12.70 8.62
C GLU A 87 15.48 -12.31 9.82
N GLY A 88 15.81 -11.02 9.96
CA GLY A 88 16.61 -10.48 11.05
C GLY A 88 15.84 -10.21 12.33
N GLU A 89 14.56 -9.82 12.24
CA GLU A 89 13.76 -9.39 13.39
C GLU A 89 12.88 -10.49 14.00
N LEU A 90 12.36 -11.42 13.18
CA LEU A 90 11.52 -12.50 13.68
C LEU A 90 12.35 -13.63 14.30
N VAL A 91 12.20 -13.78 15.62
CA VAL A 91 12.89 -14.79 16.44
C VAL A 91 12.29 -16.19 16.26
N PHE A 92 10.99 -16.29 15.99
CA PHE A 92 10.30 -17.57 15.89
C PHE A 92 10.34 -18.12 14.45
N ASP A 93 11.13 -19.17 14.24
CA ASP A 93 11.34 -19.74 12.90
C ASP A 93 10.05 -20.23 12.23
N ASN A 94 9.09 -20.77 12.98
CA ASN A 94 7.84 -21.27 12.40
C ASN A 94 7.00 -20.14 11.79
N GLU A 95 6.79 -19.06 12.55
CA GLU A 95 6.03 -17.89 12.12
C GLU A 95 6.74 -17.19 10.97
N LYS A 96 8.05 -16.97 11.10
CA LYS A 96 8.90 -16.43 10.05
C LYS A 96 8.78 -17.22 8.74
N ASN A 97 8.93 -18.55 8.80
CA ASN A 97 8.84 -19.39 7.61
C ASN A 97 7.45 -19.38 6.97
N GLU A 98 6.38 -19.30 7.79
CA GLU A 98 5.01 -19.16 7.28
C GLU A 98 4.85 -17.83 6.51
N ILE A 99 5.27 -16.72 7.11
CA ILE A 99 5.17 -15.39 6.49
C ILE A 99 6.00 -15.34 5.21
N ILE A 100 7.27 -15.75 5.26
CA ILE A 100 8.15 -15.75 4.08
C ILE A 100 7.55 -16.64 2.99
N SER A 101 7.00 -17.81 3.32
CA SER A 101 6.35 -18.67 2.32
C SER A 101 5.22 -17.94 1.60
N LYS A 102 4.40 -17.15 2.31
CA LYS A 102 3.32 -16.35 1.70
C LYS A 102 3.86 -15.20 0.85
N LEU A 103 4.94 -14.56 1.28
CA LEU A 103 5.59 -13.48 0.52
C LEU A 103 6.21 -13.96 -0.80
N MET A 104 6.56 -15.26 -0.86
CA MET A 104 7.09 -15.90 -2.06
C MET A 104 6.01 -16.32 -3.06
N GLU A 105 4.73 -16.24 -2.71
CA GLU A 105 3.63 -16.57 -3.62
C GLU A 105 3.43 -15.46 -4.68
N ASP A 106 3.02 -15.85 -5.88
CA ASP A 106 2.67 -14.92 -6.96
C ASP A 106 1.47 -14.04 -6.57
N HIS A 107 0.48 -14.65 -5.91
CA HIS A 107 -0.68 -13.97 -5.37
C HIS A 107 -0.56 -13.84 -3.86
N LEU A 108 -0.11 -12.68 -3.39
CA LEU A 108 -0.10 -12.37 -1.96
C LEU A 108 -1.53 -12.20 -1.41
N ASP A 109 -1.84 -13.02 -0.40
CA ASP A 109 -3.00 -12.89 0.47
C ASP A 109 -2.53 -12.97 1.93
N ILE A 110 -1.98 -11.86 2.40
CA ILE A 110 -1.48 -11.69 3.76
C ILE A 110 -1.91 -10.32 4.29
N ASN A 111 -2.26 -10.27 5.56
CA ASN A 111 -2.49 -9.02 6.28
C ASN A 111 -1.42 -8.88 7.37
N LEU A 112 -0.66 -7.79 7.34
CA LEU A 112 0.49 -7.60 8.24
C LEU A 112 0.08 -7.39 9.70
N TYR A 113 -1.08 -6.79 9.95
CA TYR A 113 -1.57 -6.53 11.29
C TYR A 113 -1.93 -7.83 12.03
N ASN A 114 -2.36 -8.86 11.30
CA ASN A 114 -2.57 -10.20 11.88
C ASN A 114 -1.28 -10.82 12.45
N TYR A 115 -0.12 -10.38 11.96
CA TYR A 115 1.20 -10.83 12.37
C TYR A 115 1.97 -9.76 13.18
N ASN A 116 1.35 -8.62 13.51
CA ASN A 116 1.99 -7.48 14.19
C ASN A 116 3.29 -7.02 13.50
N LEU A 117 3.33 -7.05 12.16
CA LEU A 117 4.52 -6.69 11.37
C LEU A 117 4.56 -5.20 11.02
N ASP A 118 3.59 -4.41 11.48
CA ASP A 118 3.54 -2.96 11.34
C ASP A 118 4.78 -2.28 11.95
N MET A 119 5.27 -2.81 13.06
CA MET A 119 6.48 -2.30 13.73
C MET A 119 7.74 -2.49 12.88
N ILE A 120 7.79 -3.53 12.04
CA ILE A 120 8.94 -3.83 11.18
C ILE A 120 9.04 -2.81 10.04
N LEU A 121 7.89 -2.34 9.55
CA LEU A 121 7.81 -1.33 8.50
C LEU A 121 8.25 0.06 8.98
N ALA A 122 8.11 0.38 10.27
CA ALA A 122 8.42 1.70 10.81
C ALA A 122 9.86 2.17 10.55
N ASP A 123 10.79 1.21 10.42
CA ASP A 123 12.20 1.43 10.16
C ASP A 123 12.58 1.13 8.69
N MET A 124 11.61 1.07 7.77
CA MET A 124 11.83 0.87 6.33
C MET A 124 11.49 2.13 5.54
N ASP A 125 12.28 2.40 4.50
CA ASP A 125 11.96 3.46 3.56
C ASP A 125 10.86 2.97 2.60
N SER A 126 9.72 3.64 2.61
CA SER A 126 8.69 3.44 1.60
C SER A 126 9.06 4.15 0.30
N ILE A 127 8.68 3.55 -0.82
CA ILE A 127 8.86 4.13 -2.14
C ILE A 127 7.74 5.15 -2.34
N ASP A 128 8.12 6.42 -2.58
CA ASP A 128 7.16 7.50 -2.81
C ASP A 128 6.36 7.25 -4.10
N MET A 129 5.08 6.94 -3.94
CA MET A 129 4.13 6.71 -5.04
C MET A 129 3.31 7.95 -5.39
N MET A 130 3.41 9.03 -4.60
CA MET A 130 2.73 10.28 -4.91
C MET A 130 3.59 11.09 -5.87
N GLU A 131 3.19 11.14 -7.14
CA GLU A 131 3.58 12.31 -7.93
C GLU A 131 2.93 13.54 -7.28
N PRO A 132 3.61 14.71 -7.28
CA PRO A 132 2.95 15.96 -6.96
C PRO A 132 1.79 16.12 -7.95
N TYR A 133 0.57 15.86 -7.47
CA TYR A 133 -0.65 16.07 -8.24
C TYR A 133 -0.66 17.52 -8.71
N GLY A 134 -0.39 17.75 -10.01
CA GLY A 134 -0.25 19.10 -10.53
C GLY A 134 0.50 19.24 -11.85
N GLU A 135 1.42 18.32 -12.20
CA GLU A 135 2.05 18.36 -13.53
C GLU A 135 1.23 17.56 -14.55
N MET A 136 0.08 18.12 -14.91
CA MET A 136 -0.53 17.83 -16.21
C MET A 136 0.39 18.44 -17.27
N SER A 137 1.19 17.61 -17.94
CA SER A 137 1.90 17.99 -19.17
C SER A 137 0.92 18.21 -20.32
#